data_AF-S6VKB2-F1
#
_entry.id   AF-S6VKB2-F1
#
_cell.length_a   1.000
_cell.length_b   1.000
_cell.length_c   1.000
_cell.angle_alpha   90.00
_cell.angle_beta   90.00
_cell.angle_gamma   90.00
#
_symmetry.space_group_name_H-M   'P 1'
#
loop_
_entity.id
_entity.type
_entity.pdbx_description
1 polymer ?
#
loop_
_entity_poly.entity_id
_entity_poly.type
_entity_poly.pdbx_seq_one_letter_code
_entity_poly.pdbx_strand_id
1 'polypeptide(L)'
;TGDLARRRKDGVLEYVGRVDHQVKIRGYRIELGEIENRLLEHSAIRESVVLDIDGPLGKVLAAYLVPSAAAQDHDALRNALKSHLKAGLPDYMVPAHLVILDAMPLTPNGKLDRRALPAPDISQAQQDYLAPQTEMEHQLATIWADVLKVERVGITDNFFELGGHSLLATQVVTRAQKLLQRNVPLRAMFEFNTVQALAEHLESLGGAQVDEQKFDRLADLMAELEGF
;
A
#
# COMPACT_ATOMS: atom_id res chain seq x y z
N THR A 1 9.33 18.52 -21.51
CA THR A 1 10.05 17.23 -21.56
C THR A 1 10.10 16.53 -20.20
N GLY A 2 9.81 17.22 -19.09
CA GLY A 2 10.03 16.68 -17.74
C GLY A 2 11.46 16.90 -17.26
N ASP A 3 12.34 17.45 -18.10
CA ASP A 3 13.74 17.67 -17.77
C ASP A 3 13.90 18.98 -17.00
N LEU A 4 14.58 18.90 -15.85
CA LEU A 4 15.11 20.05 -15.14
C LEU A 4 16.40 20.49 -15.81
N ALA A 5 16.49 21.77 -16.15
CA ALA A 5 17.69 22.39 -16.68
C ALA A 5 17.99 23.68 -15.92
N ARG A 6 19.27 24.02 -15.79
CA ARG A 6 19.73 25.29 -15.23
C ARG A 6 20.34 26.12 -16.36
N ARG A 7 19.94 27.39 -16.43
CA ARG A 7 20.53 28.34 -17.38
C ARG A 7 21.82 28.92 -16.79
N ARG A 8 22.94 28.72 -17.48
CA ARG A 8 24.24 29.28 -17.11
C ARG A 8 24.34 30.76 -17.53
N LYS A 9 25.31 31.48 -16.95
CA LYS A 9 25.56 32.90 -17.24
C LYS A 9 25.97 33.17 -18.70
N ASP A 10 26.50 32.15 -19.39
CA ASP A 10 26.85 32.17 -20.82
C ASP A 10 25.66 31.87 -21.75
N GLY A 11 24.46 31.67 -21.21
CA GLY A 11 23.24 31.42 -21.97
C GLY A 11 23.01 29.97 -22.39
N VAL A 12 23.96 29.06 -22.08
CA VAL A 12 23.81 27.62 -22.35
C VAL A 12 22.86 26.99 -21.32
N LEU A 13 21.98 26.11 -21.80
CA LEU A 13 21.13 25.28 -20.95
C LEU A 13 21.91 24.02 -20.55
N GLU A 14 22.17 23.88 -19.25
CA GLU A 14 22.80 22.70 -18.65
C GLU A 14 21.69 21.74 -18.17
N TYR A 15 21.70 20.52 -18.67
CA TYR A 15 20.77 19.48 -18.22
C TYR A 15 21.09 19.08 -16.78
N VAL A 16 20.11 19.18 -15.88
CA VAL A 16 20.25 18.92 -14.43
C VAL A 16 19.65 17.57 -14.04
N GLY A 17 18.61 17.12 -14.73
CA GLY A 17 17.93 15.85 -14.47
C GLY A 17 16.50 15.87 -14.96
N ARG A 18 15.65 14.99 -14.43
CA ARG A 18 14.19 15.01 -14.61
C ARG A 18 13.51 15.51 -13.35
N VAL A 19 12.45 16.30 -13.51
CA VAL A 19 11.59 16.83 -12.44
C VAL A 19 10.72 15.72 -11.85
N ASP A 20 10.30 14.78 -12.69
CA ASP A 20 9.44 13.66 -12.33
C ASP A 20 10.27 12.50 -11.77
N HIS A 21 10.14 12.28 -10.45
CA HIS A 21 10.64 11.09 -9.77
C HIS A 21 9.71 9.93 -10.12
N GLN A 22 9.88 9.38 -11.32
CA GLN A 22 9.05 8.30 -11.79
C GLN A 22 9.60 6.94 -11.37
N VAL A 23 8.72 6.09 -10.87
CA VAL A 23 9.08 4.75 -10.41
C VAL A 23 8.24 3.68 -11.12
N LYS A 24 8.75 2.45 -11.12
CA LYS A 24 8.00 1.28 -11.55
C LYS A 24 7.75 0.39 -10.35
N ILE A 25 6.48 0.23 -9.99
CA ILE A 25 6.07 -0.62 -8.87
C ILE A 25 5.01 -1.58 -9.39
N ARG A 26 5.31 -2.89 -9.31
CA ARG A 26 4.38 -3.97 -9.66
C ARG A 26 3.78 -3.82 -11.08
N GLY A 27 4.61 -3.39 -12.04
CA GLY A 27 4.21 -3.15 -13.43
C GLY A 27 3.57 -1.79 -13.71
N TYR A 28 3.20 -1.04 -12.68
CA TYR A 28 2.69 0.33 -12.82
C TYR A 28 3.82 1.33 -12.91
N ARG A 29 3.67 2.27 -13.84
CA ARG A 29 4.53 3.45 -13.97
C ARG A 29 3.87 4.57 -13.17
N ILE A 30 4.50 4.98 -12.08
CA ILE A 30 3.91 5.89 -11.08
C ILE A 30 4.72 7.18 -11.03
N GLU A 31 4.03 8.32 -11.12
CA GLU A 31 4.62 9.64 -10.91
C GLU A 31 4.53 10.01 -9.43
N LEU A 32 5.65 9.99 -8.70
CA LEU A 32 5.63 10.26 -7.26
C LEU A 32 5.15 11.68 -6.93
N GLY A 33 5.45 12.65 -7.80
CA GLY A 33 5.01 14.03 -7.65
C GLY A 33 3.50 14.22 -7.69
N GLU A 34 2.75 13.34 -8.37
CA GLU A 34 1.28 13.38 -8.37
C GLU A 34 0.72 13.06 -6.97
N ILE A 35 1.29 12.06 -6.31
CA ILE A 35 0.92 11.66 -4.96
C ILE A 35 1.30 12.75 -3.96
N GLU A 36 2.52 13.31 -4.09
CA GLU A 36 3.00 14.41 -3.25
C GLU A 36 2.09 15.64 -3.36
N ASN A 37 1.73 16.06 -4.57
CA ASN A 37 0.83 17.20 -4.78
C ASN A 37 -0.55 16.94 -4.16
N ARG A 38 -1.10 15.73 -4.35
CA ARG A 38 -2.39 15.37 -3.77
C ARG A 38 -2.37 15.39 -2.23
N LEU A 39 -1.26 14.95 -1.62
CA LEU A 39 -1.04 15.06 -0.17
C LEU A 39 -0.98 16.52 0.30
N LEU A 40 -0.29 17.39 -0.45
CA LEU A 40 -0.16 18.82 -0.14
C LEU A 40 -1.46 19.61 -0.29
N GLU A 41 -2.44 19.12 -1.06
CA GLU A 41 -3.78 19.70 -1.13
C GLU A 41 -4.58 19.52 0.18
N HIS A 42 -4.19 18.56 1.03
CA HIS A 42 -4.83 18.35 2.31
C HIS A 42 -4.31 19.37 3.33
N SER A 43 -5.19 20.20 3.90
CA SER A 43 -4.80 21.35 4.75
C SER A 43 -3.96 20.99 5.98
N ALA A 44 -4.04 19.74 6.44
CA ALA A 44 -3.25 19.23 7.56
C ALA A 44 -1.76 18.97 7.23
N ILE A 45 -1.36 18.97 5.95
CA ILE A 45 0.01 18.66 5.51
C ILE A 45 0.73 19.93 5.07
N ARG A 46 1.94 20.13 5.61
CA ARG A 46 2.85 21.22 5.23
C ARG A 46 3.88 20.79 4.20
N GLU A 47 4.44 19.60 4.39
CA GLU A 47 5.48 19.05 3.52
C GLU A 47 5.18 17.57 3.25
N SER A 48 5.47 17.12 2.03
CA SER A 48 5.28 15.74 1.60
C SER A 48 6.43 15.31 0.70
N VAL A 49 6.94 14.11 0.92
CA VAL A 49 7.89 13.42 0.04
C VAL A 49 7.44 11.97 -0.08
N VAL A 50 7.32 11.47 -1.30
CA VAL A 50 7.00 10.07 -1.56
C VAL A 50 8.20 9.38 -2.18
N LEU A 51 8.49 8.17 -1.74
CA LEU A 51 9.57 7.33 -2.26
C LEU A 51 9.09 5.91 -2.50
N ASP A 52 9.74 5.22 -3.44
CA ASP A 52 9.72 3.77 -3.50
C ASP A 52 10.76 3.21 -2.53
N ILE A 53 10.33 2.32 -1.65
CA ILE A 53 11.20 1.62 -0.71
C ILE A 53 11.14 0.12 -0.96
N ASP A 54 12.20 -0.59 -0.59
CA ASP A 54 12.22 -2.05 -0.66
C ASP A 54 11.40 -2.63 0.49
N GLY A 55 10.41 -3.46 0.15
CA GLY A 55 9.62 -4.25 1.10
C GLY A 55 9.85 -5.75 0.91
N PRO A 56 9.29 -6.59 1.80
CA PRO A 56 9.49 -8.06 1.76
C PRO A 56 9.05 -8.71 0.44
N LEU A 57 8.05 -8.14 -0.23
CA LEU A 57 7.44 -8.65 -1.46
C LEU A 57 7.75 -7.74 -2.68
N GLY A 58 8.84 -6.99 -2.58
CA GLY A 58 9.27 -6.02 -3.60
C GLY A 58 8.96 -4.58 -3.21
N LYS A 59 9.10 -3.68 -4.19
CA LYS A 59 8.99 -2.24 -3.95
C LYS A 59 7.58 -1.81 -3.54
N VAL A 60 7.50 -0.89 -2.58
CA VAL A 60 6.26 -0.27 -2.10
C VAL A 60 6.43 1.24 -1.98
N LEU A 61 5.31 1.96 -1.95
CA LEU A 61 5.30 3.42 -1.76
C LEU A 61 5.27 3.76 -0.27
N ALA A 62 6.15 4.67 0.15
CA ALA A 62 6.13 5.31 1.46
C ALA A 62 6.06 6.82 1.31
N ALA A 63 5.15 7.47 2.04
CA ALA A 63 5.08 8.92 2.14
C ALA A 63 5.61 9.39 3.49
N TYR A 64 6.48 10.39 3.45
CA TYR A 64 7.00 11.11 4.60
C TYR A 64 6.31 12.47 4.65
N LEU A 65 5.75 12.81 5.80
CA LEU A 65 4.80 13.90 5.94
C LEU A 65 5.19 14.77 7.12
N VAL A 66 5.14 16.07 6.93
CA VAL A 66 5.25 17.04 8.03
C VAL A 66 3.91 17.75 8.18
N PRO A 67 3.21 17.60 9.32
CA PRO A 67 1.93 18.25 9.55
C PRO A 67 2.04 19.79 9.62
N SER A 68 0.97 20.48 9.23
CA SER A 68 0.81 21.93 9.37
C SER A 68 0.71 22.38 10.83
N ALA A 69 0.19 21.52 11.70
CA ALA A 69 0.14 21.70 13.14
C ALA A 69 0.44 20.36 13.83
N ALA A 70 0.91 20.39 15.08
CA ALA A 70 1.11 19.18 15.86
C ALA A 70 -0.22 18.40 15.93
N ALA A 71 -0.28 17.24 15.28
CA ALA A 71 -1.44 16.39 15.31
C ALA A 71 -1.50 15.70 16.68
N GLN A 72 -2.64 15.81 17.35
CA GLN A 72 -2.85 15.12 18.64
C GLN A 72 -3.05 13.62 18.45
N ASP A 73 -3.53 13.22 17.26
CA ASP A 73 -3.80 11.83 16.89
C ASP A 73 -3.23 11.55 15.50
N HIS A 74 -2.12 10.81 15.46
CA HIS A 74 -1.44 10.44 14.23
C HIS A 74 -2.21 9.39 13.41
N ASP A 75 -2.98 8.51 14.06
CA ASP A 75 -3.71 7.45 13.37
C ASP A 75 -4.96 7.99 12.68
N ALA A 76 -5.68 8.89 13.34
CA ALA A 76 -6.77 9.62 12.72
C ALA A 76 -6.28 10.41 11.49
N LEU A 77 -5.10 11.04 11.57
CA LEU A 77 -4.51 11.75 10.45
C LEU A 77 -4.14 10.81 9.29
N ARG A 78 -3.49 9.67 9.56
CA ARG A 78 -3.17 8.67 8.53
C ARG A 78 -4.42 8.18 7.80
N ASN A 79 -5.48 7.87 8.54
CA ASN A 79 -6.75 7.41 7.98
C ASN A 79 -7.41 8.47 7.09
N ALA A 80 -7.44 9.73 7.54
CA ALA A 80 -7.97 10.84 6.74
C ALA A 80 -7.19 11.02 5.43
N LEU A 81 -5.86 10.94 5.47
CA LEU A 81 -5.01 11.08 4.29
C LEU A 81 -5.16 9.92 3.31
N LYS A 82 -5.27 8.68 3.80
CA LYS A 82 -5.55 7.51 2.94
C LYS A 82 -6.88 7.69 2.21
N SER A 83 -7.93 8.12 2.91
CA SER A 83 -9.23 8.41 2.30
C SER A 83 -9.15 9.54 1.27
N HIS A 84 -8.44 10.62 1.57
CA HIS A 84 -8.24 11.76 0.66
C HIS A 84 -7.52 11.36 -0.63
N LEU A 85 -6.52 10.48 -0.53
CA LEU A 85 -5.81 9.94 -1.69
C LEU A 85 -6.72 9.02 -2.52
N LYS A 86 -7.41 8.08 -1.87
CA LYS A 86 -8.34 7.16 -2.55
C LYS A 86 -9.47 7.86 -3.30
N ALA A 87 -9.86 9.06 -2.88
CA ALA A 87 -10.88 9.84 -3.57
C ALA A 87 -10.43 10.37 -4.94
N GLY A 88 -9.13 10.47 -5.20
CA GLY A 88 -8.58 11.07 -6.43
C GLY A 88 -7.54 10.25 -7.16
N LEU A 89 -7.00 9.19 -6.55
CA LEU A 89 -5.95 8.36 -7.10
C LEU A 89 -6.36 6.89 -7.16
N PRO A 90 -5.88 6.12 -8.15
CA PRO A 90 -5.99 4.67 -8.15
C PRO A 90 -5.34 4.05 -6.91
N ASP A 91 -5.86 2.90 -6.43
CA ASP A 91 -5.38 2.23 -5.22
C ASP A 91 -3.87 1.95 -5.22
N TYR A 92 -3.28 1.61 -6.38
CA TYR A 92 -1.86 1.31 -6.49
C TYR A 92 -0.94 2.53 -6.32
N MET A 93 -1.49 3.76 -6.34
CA MET A 93 -0.77 5.00 -6.06
C MET A 93 -0.88 5.44 -4.61
N VAL A 94 -1.73 4.79 -3.81
CA VAL A 94 -1.88 5.11 -2.38
C VAL A 94 -0.70 4.51 -1.61
N PRO A 95 0.12 5.32 -0.90
CA PRO A 95 1.25 4.81 -0.15
C PRO A 95 0.84 3.83 0.94
N ALA A 96 1.56 2.71 1.03
CA ALA A 96 1.33 1.71 2.08
C ALA A 96 1.71 2.27 3.46
N HIS A 97 2.79 3.05 3.49
CA HIS A 97 3.31 3.64 4.72
C HIS A 97 3.17 5.17 4.69
N LEU A 98 2.61 5.73 5.75
CA LEU A 98 2.53 7.17 6.01
C LEU A 98 3.33 7.48 7.29
N VAL A 99 4.54 7.99 7.12
CA VAL A 99 5.48 8.32 8.19
C VAL A 99 5.37 9.81 8.51
N ILE A 100 4.94 10.12 9.73
CA ILE A 100 4.79 11.49 10.21
C ILE A 100 6.10 11.90 10.88
N LEU A 101 6.64 13.04 10.47
CA LEU A 101 7.89 13.64 10.97
C LEU A 101 7.63 15.04 11.53
N ASP A 102 8.45 15.46 12.48
CA ASP A 102 8.44 16.84 12.97
C ASP A 102 8.99 17.82 11.91
N ALA A 103 9.99 17.38 11.13
CA ALA A 103 10.60 18.12 10.04
C ALA A 103 11.28 17.17 9.03
N MET A 104 11.40 17.61 7.78
CA MET A 104 12.15 16.88 6.77
C MET A 104 13.66 16.95 7.05
N PRO A 105 14.39 15.83 6.94
CA PRO A 105 15.85 15.86 7.06
C PRO A 105 16.46 16.59 5.86
N LEU A 106 17.31 17.56 6.12
CA LEU A 106 17.99 18.35 5.09
C LEU A 106 19.50 18.15 5.17
N THR A 107 20.15 18.09 4.01
CA THR A 107 21.60 18.25 3.85
C THR A 107 22.05 19.65 4.30
N PRO A 108 23.36 19.87 4.56
CA PRO A 108 23.88 21.20 4.89
C PRO A 108 23.58 22.29 3.84
N ASN A 109 23.28 21.89 2.60
CA ASN A 109 22.90 22.80 1.51
C ASN A 109 21.38 23.07 1.44
N GLY A 110 20.61 22.63 2.44
CA GLY A 110 19.15 22.84 2.51
C GLY A 110 18.33 21.97 1.56
N LYS A 111 18.94 20.98 0.90
CA LYS A 111 18.21 19.99 0.08
C LYS A 111 17.78 18.81 0.94
N LEU A 112 16.66 18.16 0.61
CA LEU A 112 16.22 16.91 1.23
C LEU A 112 17.35 15.86 1.26
N ASP A 113 17.63 15.32 2.45
CA ASP A 113 18.51 14.17 2.65
C ASP A 113 17.69 12.88 2.73
N ARG A 114 17.50 12.24 1.57
CA ARG A 114 16.72 11.00 1.47
C ARG A 114 17.31 9.84 2.27
N ARG A 115 18.62 9.85 2.54
CA ARG A 115 19.29 8.76 3.26
C ARG A 115 19.08 8.87 4.77
N ALA A 116 18.71 10.06 5.24
CA ALA A 116 18.39 10.33 6.64
C ALA A 116 16.90 10.18 6.96
N LEU A 117 16.05 9.86 5.97
CA LEU A 117 14.66 9.52 6.24
C LEU A 117 14.60 8.19 7.02
N PRO A 118 13.81 8.12 8.10
CA PRO A 118 13.69 6.90 8.88
C PRO A 118 13.03 5.80 8.05
N ALA A 119 13.45 4.54 8.23
CA ALA A 119 12.73 3.43 7.63
C ALA A 119 11.31 3.37 8.20
N PRO A 120 10.26 3.13 7.38
CA PRO A 120 8.92 2.95 7.90
C PRO A 120 8.87 1.74 8.82
N ASP A 121 8.27 1.93 10.00
CA ASP A 121 8.15 0.87 10.97
C ASP A 121 6.99 -0.06 10.58
N ILE A 122 7.30 -1.10 9.81
CA ILE A 122 6.33 -2.15 9.45
C ILE A 122 5.92 -2.94 10.70
N SER A 123 6.77 -2.97 11.74
CA SER A 123 6.49 -3.71 12.98
C SER A 123 5.47 -3.03 13.87
N GLN A 124 5.30 -1.70 13.78
CA GLN A 124 4.22 -0.99 14.47
C GLN A 124 2.83 -1.46 14.02
N ALA A 125 2.65 -1.82 12.75
CA ALA A 125 1.40 -2.39 12.26
C ALA A 125 1.06 -3.74 12.93
N GLN A 126 2.05 -4.44 13.51
CA GLN A 126 1.89 -5.72 14.21
C GLN A 126 1.89 -5.60 15.74
N GLN A 127 2.09 -4.41 16.33
CA GLN A 127 2.18 -4.26 17.79
C GLN A 127 0.83 -4.48 18.50
N ASP A 128 -0.28 -4.13 17.85
CA ASP A 128 -1.64 -4.39 18.32
C ASP A 128 -2.17 -5.73 17.82
N TYR A 129 -1.37 -6.79 17.96
CA TYR A 129 -1.76 -8.12 17.53
C TYR A 129 -3.01 -8.60 18.28
N LEU A 130 -4.12 -8.70 17.56
CA LEU A 130 -5.34 -9.36 18.00
C LEU A 130 -5.47 -10.71 17.28
N ALA A 131 -5.45 -11.78 18.06
CA ALA A 131 -5.55 -13.13 17.51
C ALA A 131 -6.92 -13.37 16.84
N PRO A 132 -6.97 -14.14 15.74
CA PRO A 132 -8.22 -14.67 15.19
C PRO A 132 -9.07 -15.36 16.26
N GLN A 133 -10.37 -15.14 16.21
CA GLN A 133 -11.35 -15.63 17.19
C GLN A 133 -12.35 -16.59 16.55
N THR A 134 -12.69 -16.40 15.28
CA THR A 134 -13.61 -17.28 14.53
C THR A 134 -12.85 -18.22 13.58
N GLU A 135 -13.49 -19.32 13.20
CA GLU A 135 -12.92 -20.25 12.21
C GLU A 135 -12.61 -19.55 10.87
N MET A 136 -13.48 -18.62 10.43
CA MET A 136 -13.26 -17.87 9.20
C MET A 136 -12.06 -16.93 9.31
N GLU A 137 -11.92 -16.23 10.45
CA GLU A 137 -10.76 -15.39 10.71
C GLU A 137 -9.47 -16.21 10.75
N HIS A 138 -9.48 -17.39 11.38
CA HIS A 138 -8.31 -18.28 11.41
C HIS A 138 -7.87 -18.70 10.00
N GLN A 139 -8.83 -19.11 9.17
CA GLN A 139 -8.58 -19.53 7.80
C GLN A 139 -8.05 -18.38 6.92
N LEU A 140 -8.66 -17.19 7.01
CA LEU A 140 -8.21 -16.00 6.30
C LEU A 140 -6.82 -15.55 6.75
N ALA A 141 -6.58 -15.45 8.06
CA ALA A 141 -5.29 -15.06 8.62
C ALA A 141 -4.16 -16.01 8.19
N THR A 142 -4.44 -17.32 8.13
CA THR A 142 -3.49 -18.33 7.66
C THR A 142 -3.14 -18.12 6.19
N ILE A 143 -4.16 -17.94 5.34
CA ILE A 143 -3.95 -17.66 3.91
C ILE A 143 -3.14 -16.37 3.72
N TRP A 144 -3.44 -15.33 4.49
CA TRP A 144 -2.72 -14.05 4.41
C TRP A 144 -1.27 -14.20 4.84
N ALA A 145 -1.00 -14.89 5.96
CA ALA A 145 0.36 -15.14 6.42
C ALA A 145 1.20 -15.87 5.35
N ASP A 146 0.63 -16.89 4.72
CA ASP A 146 1.28 -17.67 3.67
C ASP A 146 1.57 -16.88 2.39
N VAL A 147 0.64 -16.00 2.00
CA VAL A 147 0.76 -15.18 0.79
C VAL A 147 1.71 -14.00 1.03
N LEU A 148 1.61 -13.36 2.19
CA LEU A 148 2.42 -12.21 2.57
C LEU A 148 3.82 -12.59 3.08
N LYS A 149 4.08 -13.88 3.33
CA LYS A 149 5.33 -14.39 3.88
C LYS A 149 5.68 -13.77 5.23
N VAL A 150 4.67 -13.59 6.07
CA VAL A 150 4.82 -13.10 7.46
C VAL A 150 4.54 -14.23 8.44
N GLU A 151 5.12 -14.16 9.64
CA GLU A 151 4.97 -15.22 10.66
C GLU A 151 3.52 -15.37 11.13
N ARG A 152 2.82 -14.25 11.32
CA ARG A 152 1.44 -14.20 11.79
C ARG A 152 0.74 -12.94 11.29
N VAL A 153 -0.59 -13.00 11.23
CA VAL A 153 -1.49 -11.91 10.86
C VAL A 153 -2.57 -11.80 11.93
N GLY A 154 -2.69 -10.62 12.54
CA GLY A 154 -3.77 -10.26 13.45
C GLY A 154 -5.05 -9.89 12.72
N ILE A 155 -6.19 -9.93 13.41
CA ILE A 155 -7.50 -9.69 12.77
C ILE A 155 -7.69 -8.25 12.29
N THR A 156 -6.99 -7.31 12.92
CA THR A 156 -6.99 -5.88 12.61
C THR A 156 -5.85 -5.47 11.68
N ASP A 157 -4.93 -6.38 11.35
CA ASP A 157 -3.80 -6.07 10.48
C ASP A 157 -4.31 -5.75 9.08
N ASN A 158 -3.81 -4.66 8.50
CA ASN A 158 -4.18 -4.24 7.17
C ASN A 158 -3.36 -4.97 6.10
N PHE A 159 -4.02 -5.68 5.17
CA PHE A 159 -3.38 -6.46 4.11
C PHE A 159 -2.30 -5.67 3.35
N PHE A 160 -2.62 -4.42 2.99
CA PHE A 160 -1.75 -3.61 2.15
C PHE A 160 -0.62 -2.96 2.93
N GLU A 161 -0.82 -2.70 4.23
CA GLU A 161 0.24 -2.22 5.12
C GLU A 161 1.26 -3.32 5.43
N LEU A 162 0.83 -4.57 5.46
CA LEU A 162 1.71 -5.75 5.51
C LEU A 162 2.44 -6.03 4.19
N GLY A 163 2.33 -5.15 3.19
CA GLY A 163 2.98 -5.29 1.89
C GLY A 163 2.12 -5.95 0.81
N GLY A 164 0.85 -6.26 1.11
CA GLY A 164 -0.12 -6.79 0.16
C GLY A 164 -0.37 -5.88 -1.04
N HIS A 165 -0.82 -6.47 -2.15
CA HIS A 165 -1.19 -5.77 -3.38
C HIS A 165 -2.11 -6.58 -4.25
N SER A 166 -2.58 -6.02 -5.37
CA SER A 166 -3.62 -6.63 -6.20
C SER A 166 -3.33 -8.07 -6.63
N LEU A 167 -2.11 -8.38 -7.04
CA LEU A 167 -1.73 -9.75 -7.41
C LEU A 167 -1.80 -10.71 -6.20
N LEU A 168 -1.28 -10.30 -5.05
CA LEU A 168 -1.37 -11.09 -3.82
C LEU A 168 -2.83 -11.20 -3.33
N ALA A 169 -3.62 -10.15 -3.49
CA ALA A 169 -5.05 -10.16 -3.18
C ALA A 169 -5.79 -11.16 -4.08
N THR A 170 -5.43 -11.26 -5.36
CA THR A 170 -5.95 -12.31 -6.25
C THR A 170 -5.57 -13.71 -5.74
N GLN A 171 -4.32 -13.92 -5.33
CA GLN A 171 -3.89 -15.20 -4.75
C GLN A 171 -4.67 -15.54 -3.47
N VAL A 172 -4.83 -14.57 -2.56
CA VAL A 172 -5.66 -14.73 -1.36
C VAL A 172 -7.08 -15.11 -1.73
N VAL A 173 -7.69 -14.38 -2.65
CA VAL A 173 -9.07 -14.62 -3.11
C VAL A 173 -9.22 -16.03 -3.64
N THR A 174 -8.33 -16.48 -4.52
CA THR A 174 -8.38 -17.84 -5.08
C THR A 174 -8.23 -18.90 -4.00
N ARG A 175 -7.30 -18.74 -3.05
CA ARG A 175 -7.11 -19.67 -1.94
C ARG A 175 -8.30 -19.68 -0.97
N ALA A 176 -8.84 -18.51 -0.65
CA ALA A 176 -10.00 -18.35 0.23
C ALA A 176 -11.26 -18.95 -0.41
N GLN A 177 -11.50 -18.72 -1.71
CA GLN A 177 -12.61 -19.34 -2.43
C GLN A 177 -12.53 -20.87 -2.38
N LYS A 178 -11.33 -21.44 -2.57
CA LYS A 178 -11.11 -22.90 -2.51
C LYS A 178 -11.40 -23.47 -1.12
N LEU A 179 -10.92 -22.80 -0.08
CA LEU A 179 -11.03 -23.28 1.30
C LEU A 179 -12.43 -23.08 1.86
N LEU A 180 -13.02 -21.91 1.63
CA LEU A 180 -14.31 -21.50 2.17
C LEU A 180 -15.50 -22.00 1.35
N GLN A 181 -15.27 -22.45 0.11
CA GLN A 181 -16.32 -22.85 -0.84
C GLN A 181 -17.37 -21.74 -1.04
N ARG A 182 -16.90 -20.49 -1.04
CA ARG A 182 -17.71 -19.27 -1.14
C ARG A 182 -17.13 -18.31 -2.15
N ASN A 183 -17.97 -17.54 -2.82
CA ASN A 183 -17.50 -16.48 -3.68
C ASN A 183 -16.90 -15.34 -2.83
N VAL A 184 -15.58 -15.14 -2.96
CA VAL A 184 -14.87 -14.00 -2.40
C VAL A 184 -14.57 -13.05 -3.56
N PRO A 185 -15.31 -11.94 -3.75
CA PRO A 185 -15.02 -11.02 -4.84
C PRO A 185 -13.71 -10.29 -4.56
N LEU A 186 -12.83 -10.15 -5.56
CA LEU A 186 -11.55 -9.43 -5.39
C LEU A 186 -11.75 -8.00 -4.85
N ARG A 187 -12.84 -7.35 -5.26
CA ARG A 187 -13.22 -6.03 -4.76
C ARG A 187 -13.35 -5.96 -3.24
N ALA A 188 -13.82 -7.04 -2.59
CA ALA A 188 -13.96 -7.08 -1.14
C ALA A 188 -12.61 -6.96 -0.42
N MET A 189 -11.50 -7.43 -1.00
CA MET A 189 -10.17 -7.26 -0.40
C MET A 189 -9.73 -5.79 -0.29
N PHE A 190 -10.23 -4.93 -1.18
CA PHE A 190 -9.89 -3.50 -1.21
C PHE A 190 -10.80 -2.65 -0.31
N GLU A 191 -12.05 -3.08 -0.16
CA GLU A 191 -13.05 -2.44 0.69
C GLU A 191 -12.90 -2.87 2.17
N PHE A 192 -12.65 -4.16 2.40
CA PHE A 192 -12.48 -4.79 3.72
C PHE A 192 -11.05 -5.31 3.84
N ASN A 193 -10.15 -4.39 4.18
CA ASN A 193 -8.70 -4.60 4.12
C ASN A 193 -8.09 -5.23 5.38
N THR A 194 -8.91 -5.65 6.34
CA THR A 194 -8.51 -6.42 7.53
C THR A 194 -9.20 -7.78 7.53
N VAL A 195 -8.60 -8.76 8.22
CA VAL A 195 -9.18 -10.11 8.31
C VAL A 195 -10.56 -10.06 8.97
N GLN A 196 -10.72 -9.27 10.04
CA GLN A 196 -12.00 -9.08 10.73
C GLN A 196 -13.08 -8.55 9.79
N ALA A 197 -12.81 -7.42 9.12
CA ALA A 197 -13.80 -6.77 8.27
C ALA A 197 -14.18 -7.65 7.07
N LEU A 198 -13.21 -8.39 6.52
CA LEU A 198 -13.46 -9.32 5.42
C LEU A 198 -14.30 -10.52 5.87
N ALA A 199 -13.99 -11.11 7.03
CA ALA A 199 -14.75 -12.21 7.60
C ALA A 199 -16.21 -11.80 7.84
N GLU A 200 -16.44 -10.66 8.52
CA GLU A 200 -17.77 -10.11 8.77
C GLU A 200 -18.55 -9.89 7.46
N HIS A 201 -17.91 -9.34 6.43
CA HIS A 201 -18.52 -9.15 5.12
C HIS A 201 -18.92 -10.48 4.47
N LEU A 202 -18.02 -11.47 4.46
CA LEU A 202 -18.28 -12.78 3.85
C LEU A 202 -19.35 -13.60 4.59
N GLU A 203 -19.47 -13.41 5.91
CA GLU A 203 -20.56 -13.97 6.70
C GLU A 203 -21.90 -13.32 6.34
N SER A 204 -21.93 -11.99 6.20
CA SER A 204 -23.14 -11.23 5.84
C SER A 204 -23.71 -11.57 4.46
N LEU A 205 -22.86 -11.99 3.53
CA LEU A 205 -23.23 -12.32 2.14
C LEU A 205 -23.98 -13.65 1.97
N GLY A 206 -24.13 -14.46 3.02
CA GLY A 206 -25.00 -15.64 2.99
C GLY A 206 -24.70 -16.60 1.82
N GLY A 207 -23.49 -17.18 1.78
CA GLY A 207 -23.22 -18.43 1.05
C GLY A 207 -23.61 -18.48 -0.43
N ALA A 208 -23.37 -17.43 -1.22
CA ALA A 208 -23.39 -17.58 -2.68
C ALA A 208 -22.23 -18.50 -3.11
N GLN A 209 -22.56 -19.77 -3.39
CA GLN A 209 -21.62 -20.79 -3.85
C GLN A 209 -21.00 -20.41 -5.20
N VAL A 210 -19.72 -20.74 -5.38
CA VAL A 210 -19.00 -20.57 -6.64
C VAL A 210 -19.37 -21.71 -7.59
N ASP A 211 -19.53 -21.39 -8.88
CA ASP A 211 -19.65 -22.39 -9.95
C ASP A 211 -18.29 -23.10 -10.16
N GLU A 212 -18.22 -24.36 -9.72
CA GLU A 212 -17.04 -25.23 -9.71
C GLU A 212 -16.28 -25.24 -11.06
N GLN A 213 -17.01 -25.16 -12.18
CA GLN A 213 -16.42 -25.24 -13.54
C GLN A 213 -15.71 -23.96 -14.01
N LYS A 214 -16.03 -22.80 -13.41
CA LYS A 214 -15.26 -21.56 -13.64
C LYS A 214 -14.00 -21.54 -12.80
N PHE A 215 -14.03 -22.20 -11.65
CA PHE A 215 -12.94 -22.22 -10.69
C PHE A 215 -11.75 -23.07 -11.16
N ASP A 216 -12.00 -24.29 -11.64
CA ASP A 216 -10.94 -25.18 -12.14
C ASP A 216 -10.11 -24.52 -13.25
N ARG A 217 -10.77 -23.81 -14.18
CA ARG A 217 -10.10 -23.08 -15.26
C ARG A 217 -9.23 -21.91 -14.78
N LEU A 218 -9.58 -21.26 -13.67
CA LEU A 218 -8.78 -20.18 -13.10
C LEU A 218 -7.58 -20.74 -12.32
N ALA A 219 -7.78 -21.86 -11.62
CA ALA A 219 -6.72 -22.55 -10.90
C ALA A 219 -5.62 -23.07 -11.85
N ASP A 220 -6.01 -23.65 -12.98
CA ASP A 220 -5.08 -24.10 -14.03
C ASP A 220 -4.27 -22.93 -14.61
N LEU A 221 -4.92 -21.80 -14.86
CA LEU A 221 -4.27 -20.59 -15.38
C LEU A 221 -3.25 -20.00 -14.40
N MET A 222 -3.53 -20.07 -13.10
CA MET A 222 -2.63 -19.57 -12.06
C MET A 222 -1.44 -20.50 -11.83
N ALA A 223 -1.65 -21.82 -11.90
CA ALA A 223 -0.58 -22.82 -11.80
C ALA A 223 0.46 -22.68 -12.94
N GLU A 224 0.01 -22.29 -14.14
CA GLU A 224 0.91 -21.97 -15.26
C GLU A 224 1.73 -20.69 -15.04
N LEU A 225 1.21 -19.72 -14.27
CA LEU A 225 1.89 -18.45 -13.98
C LEU A 225 2.89 -18.55 -12.81
N GLU A 226 2.70 -19.48 -11.89
CA GLU A 226 3.62 -19.74 -10.77
C GLU A 226 4.81 -20.66 -11.15
N GLY A 227 4.83 -21.19 -12.39
CA GLY A 227 5.83 -22.14 -12.89
C GLY A 227 7.03 -21.56 -13.65
N PHE A 228 7.22 -20.23 -13.69
CA PHE A 228 8.33 -19.56 -14.40
C PHE A 228 9.22 -18.71 -13.49
#